data_AF-A0A662AH94-F1
#
_entry.id   AF-A0A662AH94-F1
#
_cell.length_a   1.000
_cell.length_b   1.000
_cell.length_c   1.000
_cell.angle_alpha   90.00
_cell.angle_beta   90.00
_cell.angle_gamma   90.00
#
_symmetry.space_group_name_H-M   'P 1'
#
loop_
_entity.id
_entity.type
_entity.pdbx_description
1 polymer ?
#
loop_
_entity_poly.entity_id
_entity_poly.type
_entity_poly.pdbx_seq_one_letter_code
_entity_poly.pdbx_strand_id
1 'polypeptide(L)'
;VVINKEQTEAKSIYSGEYNNPKTLMEPVNEVGDSTYRWYWPGHGFVKNDTLYVFALNLYNETSAVVKSTKNKDDMDEVDKLAEEMFAFRIGQIDLLSFSLPDFKHIETHKVAFDYAKNQIDFGNCVMVDGDYVYIFGTKNYPGISKIHVARVLFNSKIFYNNWEYFNGDEWTTDIKKSVPIDLDISVSEQFSIFKYKEQYVLLTQERSGTDIYTYISEKPYKDFYNKKKIYHTQDAENDTTKNIFSYNALAHVQYIENDELLVSYCVNSRRVRDVFENVEAYRAKFLRVPMRMILK
;
A
#
# COMPACT_ATOMS: atom_id res chain seq x y z
N VAL A 1 14.66 5.27 -4.88
CA VAL A 1 16.11 5.41 -4.62
C VAL A 1 16.84 4.72 -5.75
N VAL A 2 17.52 5.46 -6.62
CA VAL A 2 18.52 4.86 -7.50
C VAL A 2 19.74 4.60 -6.62
N ILE A 3 19.95 3.34 -6.23
CA ILE A 3 21.17 2.98 -5.51
C ILE A 3 22.27 2.87 -6.56
N ASN A 4 22.89 4.00 -6.88
CA ASN A 4 24.16 4.00 -7.57
C ASN A 4 25.22 3.49 -6.57
N LYS A 5 25.78 2.30 -6.83
CA LYS A 5 26.77 1.67 -5.95
C LYS A 5 28.06 2.47 -5.82
N GLU A 6 28.33 3.37 -6.77
CA GLU A 6 29.48 4.29 -6.74
C GLU A 6 29.16 5.60 -6.02
N GLN A 7 27.88 5.87 -5.75
CA GLN A 7 27.45 7.08 -5.08
C GLN A 7 27.59 6.93 -3.56
N THR A 8 28.59 7.59 -3.00
CA THR A 8 28.87 7.60 -1.55
C THR A 8 28.08 8.66 -0.79
N GLU A 9 27.33 9.52 -1.49
CA GLU A 9 26.56 10.62 -0.91
C GLU A 9 25.09 10.57 -1.34
N ALA A 10 24.18 10.67 -0.36
CA ALA A 10 22.76 10.81 -0.62
C ALA A 10 22.41 12.29 -0.84
N LYS A 11 21.72 12.60 -1.94
CA LYS A 11 21.15 13.93 -2.21
C LYS A 11 19.65 13.82 -2.33
N SER A 12 18.92 14.75 -1.73
CA SER A 12 17.47 14.84 -1.94
C SER A 12 17.18 15.14 -3.42
N ILE A 13 16.28 14.34 -4.01
CA ILE A 13 15.75 14.59 -5.36
C ILE A 13 14.63 15.64 -5.30
N TYR A 14 13.97 15.79 -4.15
CA TYR A 14 12.88 16.73 -3.93
C TYR A 14 13.06 17.46 -2.61
N SER A 15 13.41 18.75 -2.68
CA SER A 15 13.48 19.74 -1.58
C SER A 15 14.04 19.25 -0.22
N GLY A 16 14.12 20.15 0.75
CA GLY A 16 14.67 19.82 2.07
C GLY A 16 16.17 19.53 2.08
N GLU A 17 16.69 19.39 3.29
CA GLU A 17 18.10 19.12 3.58
C GLU A 17 18.20 17.98 4.59
N TYR A 18 19.39 17.41 4.77
CA TYR A 18 19.59 16.32 5.73
C TYR A 18 19.09 16.65 7.15
N ASN A 19 19.34 17.89 7.62
CA ASN A 19 18.90 18.35 8.95
C ASN A 19 17.45 18.87 8.98
N ASN A 20 16.82 19.07 7.83
CA ASN A 20 15.45 19.56 7.72
C ASN A 20 14.77 18.93 6.50
N PRO A 21 14.45 17.63 6.57
CA PRO A 21 13.86 16.92 5.45
C PRO A 21 12.48 17.46 5.14
N LYS A 22 12.12 17.52 3.86
CA LYS A 22 10.78 17.90 3.41
C LYS A 22 10.12 16.72 2.72
N THR A 23 8.83 16.53 2.99
CA THR A 23 8.03 15.48 2.34
C THR A 23 7.70 15.89 0.90
N LEU A 24 7.72 14.92 -0.01
CA LEU A 24 7.19 15.09 -1.37
C LEU A 24 5.66 15.27 -1.39
N MET A 25 4.98 14.71 -0.40
CA MET A 25 3.53 14.61 -0.34
C MET A 25 3.03 15.33 0.91
N GLU A 26 2.50 16.54 0.73
CA GLU A 26 1.91 17.35 1.80
C GLU A 26 0.37 17.21 1.76
N PRO A 27 -0.27 16.72 2.82
CA PRO A 27 -1.73 16.68 2.90
C PRO A 27 -2.35 18.06 2.83
N VAL A 28 -3.46 18.17 2.10
CA VAL A 28 -4.24 19.39 2.02
C VAL A 28 -5.37 19.32 3.03
N ASN A 29 -5.38 20.25 3.98
CA ASN A 29 -6.50 20.45 4.91
C ASN A 29 -7.55 21.37 4.29
N GLU A 30 -8.83 21.13 4.61
CA GLU A 30 -9.89 22.09 4.30
C GLU A 30 -9.70 23.38 5.12
N VAL A 31 -10.24 24.50 4.63
CA VAL A 31 -10.13 25.79 5.33
C VAL A 31 -10.77 25.68 6.73
N GLY A 32 -9.97 25.91 7.77
CA GLY A 32 -10.40 25.79 9.17
C GLY A 32 -10.12 24.42 9.80
N ASP A 33 -9.68 23.42 9.03
CA ASP A 33 -9.22 22.14 9.57
C ASP A 33 -7.77 22.24 10.06
N SER A 34 -7.60 22.19 11.38
CA SER A 34 -6.29 22.19 12.05
C SER A 34 -5.75 20.80 12.36
N THR A 35 -6.46 19.75 11.92
CA THR A 35 -6.05 18.36 12.14
C THR A 35 -4.70 18.10 11.51
N TYR A 36 -3.77 17.56 12.29
CA TYR A 36 -2.50 17.08 11.74
C TYR A 36 -2.74 15.83 10.89
N ARG A 37 -2.27 15.87 9.64
CA ARG A 37 -2.42 14.79 8.67
C ARG A 37 -1.07 14.40 8.10
N TRP A 38 -0.97 13.16 7.65
CA TRP A 38 0.15 12.66 6.85
C TRP A 38 -0.37 11.70 5.79
N TYR A 39 0.47 11.40 4.80
CA TYR A 39 0.16 10.40 3.80
C TYR A 39 0.88 9.09 4.06
N TRP A 40 0.17 7.99 3.88
CA TRP A 40 0.82 6.74 3.44
C TRP A 40 0.66 6.60 1.94
N PRO A 41 1.76 6.44 1.19
CA PRO A 41 1.67 6.28 -0.25
C PRO A 41 1.04 4.93 -0.58
N GLY A 42 0.07 4.95 -1.48
CA GLY A 42 -0.40 3.78 -2.19
C GLY A 42 0.46 3.52 -3.42
N HIS A 43 -0.17 3.06 -4.49
CA HIS A 43 0.41 2.83 -5.79
C HIS A 43 0.01 3.95 -6.77
N GLY A 44 0.55 3.92 -7.99
CA GLY A 44 0.44 5.00 -8.94
C GLY A 44 0.71 4.53 -10.36
N PHE A 45 0.63 5.45 -11.30
CA PHE A 45 0.89 5.20 -12.71
C PHE A 45 1.43 6.46 -13.38
N VAL A 46 2.02 6.30 -14.56
CA VAL A 46 2.52 7.41 -15.37
C VAL A 46 1.65 7.54 -16.61
N LYS A 47 1.30 8.78 -16.97
CA LYS A 47 0.70 9.12 -18.26
C LYS A 47 1.42 10.34 -18.81
N ASN A 48 2.00 10.21 -20.00
CA ASN A 48 2.93 11.19 -20.57
C ASN A 48 4.06 11.49 -19.57
N ASP A 49 4.33 12.76 -19.29
CA ASP A 49 5.35 13.21 -18.33
C ASP A 49 4.76 13.48 -16.93
N THR A 50 3.61 12.90 -16.60
CA THR A 50 2.95 13.07 -15.29
C THR A 50 2.88 11.74 -14.54
N LEU A 51 3.43 11.73 -13.33
CA LEU A 51 3.26 10.67 -12.33
C LEU A 51 2.01 10.96 -11.50
N TYR A 52 1.11 9.99 -11.38
CA TYR A 52 -0.07 10.02 -10.52
C TYR A 52 0.12 9.03 -9.37
N VAL A 53 -0.06 9.45 -8.12
CA VAL A 53 0.13 8.63 -6.92
C VAL A 53 -1.09 8.73 -6.02
N PHE A 54 -1.73 7.60 -5.74
CA PHE A 54 -2.77 7.53 -4.71
C PHE A 54 -2.13 7.51 -3.33
N ALA A 55 -2.80 8.14 -2.36
CA ALA A 55 -2.34 8.21 -1.00
C ALA A 55 -3.50 8.08 -0.02
N LEU A 56 -3.27 7.30 1.04
CA LEU A 56 -4.15 7.25 2.20
C LEU A 56 -3.89 8.51 3.02
N ASN A 57 -4.89 9.38 3.11
CA ASN A 57 -4.85 10.57 3.95
C ASN A 57 -5.15 10.16 5.39
N LEU A 58 -4.13 10.20 6.25
CA LEU A 58 -4.18 9.71 7.62
C LEU A 58 -4.26 10.86 8.62
N TYR A 59 -4.94 10.60 9.74
CA TYR A 59 -4.97 11.48 10.90
C TYR A 59 -4.96 10.64 12.19
N ASN A 60 -4.53 11.25 13.29
CA ASN A 60 -4.60 10.62 14.61
C ASN A 60 -6.03 10.70 15.16
N GLU A 61 -6.61 9.54 15.48
CA GLU A 61 -7.84 9.42 16.23
C GLU A 61 -7.49 9.20 17.71
N THR A 62 -7.34 10.29 18.45
CA THR A 62 -6.90 10.27 19.87
C THR A 62 -7.83 9.48 20.79
N SER A 63 -9.11 9.31 20.42
CA SER A 63 -10.06 8.45 21.13
C SER A 63 -9.73 6.95 21.03
N ALA A 64 -8.89 6.55 20.08
CA ALA A 64 -8.45 5.16 19.87
C ALA A 64 -7.13 4.81 20.58
N VAL A 65 -6.50 5.77 21.26
CA VAL A 65 -5.24 5.54 22.01
C VAL A 65 -5.49 4.59 23.17
N VAL A 66 -4.74 3.49 23.22
CA VAL A 66 -4.73 2.57 24.35
C VAL A 66 -3.62 3.00 25.29
N LYS A 67 -3.99 3.58 26.44
CA LYS A 67 -3.03 4.09 27.42
C LYS A 67 -2.33 2.96 28.17
N SER A 68 -1.03 3.15 28.40
CA SER A 68 -0.21 2.30 29.23
C SER A 68 -0.70 2.33 30.68
N THR A 69 -0.46 1.23 31.39
CA THR A 69 -0.65 1.15 32.85
C THR A 69 0.53 1.74 33.62
N LYS A 70 1.62 2.12 32.92
CA LYS A 70 2.79 2.76 33.51
C LYS A 70 2.43 4.17 34.00
N ASN A 71 3.00 4.57 35.13
CA ASN A 71 2.78 5.91 35.66
C ASN A 71 3.38 6.96 34.71
N LYS A 72 2.68 8.09 34.50
CA LYS A 72 3.06 9.11 33.51
C LYS A 72 4.42 9.74 33.79
N ASP A 73 4.78 9.89 35.06
CA ASP A 73 6.05 10.48 35.48
C ASP A 73 7.25 9.55 35.17
N ASP A 74 6.99 8.26 34.94
CA ASP A 74 8.00 7.24 34.61
C ASP A 74 8.08 6.96 33.10
N MET A 75 7.25 7.62 32.27
CA MET A 75 7.19 7.40 30.83
C MET A 75 8.22 8.24 30.08
N ASP A 76 9.05 7.59 29.26
CA ASP A 76 9.89 8.27 28.29
C ASP A 76 9.15 8.54 26.96
N GLU A 77 9.84 9.18 26.00
CA GLU A 77 9.26 9.49 24.69
C GLU A 77 8.90 8.24 23.88
N VAL A 78 9.64 7.14 24.07
CA VAL A 78 9.39 5.86 23.40
C VAL A 78 8.12 5.21 23.95
N ASP A 79 7.90 5.30 25.27
CA ASP A 79 6.69 4.82 25.92
C ASP A 79 5.44 5.57 25.43
N LYS A 80 5.52 6.89 25.26
CA LYS A 80 4.43 7.70 24.72
C LYS A 80 4.13 7.37 23.26
N LEU A 81 5.18 7.22 22.44
CA LEU A 81 5.03 6.81 21.04
C LEU A 81 4.32 5.46 20.92
N ALA A 82 4.60 4.52 21.82
CA ALA A 82 3.96 3.20 21.82
C ALA A 82 2.44 3.25 22.07
N GLU A 83 1.94 4.21 22.86
CA GLU A 83 0.48 4.38 23.08
C GLU A 83 -0.23 4.87 21.82
N GLU A 84 0.43 5.70 21.02
CA GLU A 84 -0.16 6.42 19.89
C GLU A 84 0.08 5.72 18.54
N MET A 85 1.03 4.79 18.45
CA MET A 85 1.55 4.27 17.17
C MET A 85 0.51 3.62 16.25
N PHE A 86 -0.62 3.16 16.79
CA PHE A 86 -1.73 2.57 16.03
C PHE A 86 -3.04 3.37 16.11
N ALA A 87 -3.01 4.55 16.74
CA ALA A 87 -4.17 5.42 16.90
C ALA A 87 -4.43 6.29 15.66
N PHE A 88 -4.23 5.74 14.46
CA PHE A 88 -4.47 6.44 13.21
C PHE A 88 -5.73 5.92 12.49
N ARG A 89 -6.32 6.79 11.67
CA ARG A 89 -7.44 6.46 10.78
C ARG A 89 -7.20 7.04 9.41
N ILE A 90 -7.73 6.36 8.40
CA ILE A 90 -7.83 6.88 7.05
C ILE A 90 -9.05 7.79 7.01
N GLY A 91 -8.84 9.06 6.69
CA GLY A 91 -9.91 10.03 6.52
C GLY A 91 -10.47 10.03 5.11
N GLN A 92 -9.60 9.87 4.11
CA GLN A 92 -9.94 9.85 2.69
C GLN A 92 -8.79 9.29 1.84
N ILE A 93 -9.06 9.13 0.55
CA ILE A 93 -8.04 8.84 -0.46
C ILE A 93 -7.83 10.11 -1.28
N ASP A 94 -6.57 10.47 -1.49
CA ASP A 94 -6.18 11.57 -2.36
C ASP A 94 -5.36 11.04 -3.55
N LEU A 95 -5.45 11.73 -4.69
CA LEU A 95 -4.63 11.51 -5.87
C LEU A 95 -3.72 12.73 -6.07
N LEU A 96 -2.42 12.52 -5.92
CA LEU A 96 -1.40 13.53 -6.14
C LEU A 96 -0.82 13.34 -7.55
N SER A 97 -0.46 14.44 -8.20
CA SER A 97 0.29 14.37 -9.47
C SER A 97 1.54 15.22 -9.46
N PHE A 98 2.58 14.71 -10.14
CA PHE A 98 3.91 15.29 -10.20
C PHE A 98 4.43 15.28 -11.64
N SER A 99 5.18 16.30 -12.04
CA SER A 99 5.90 16.26 -13.32
C SER A 99 7.10 15.33 -13.23
N LEU A 100 7.44 14.69 -14.33
CA LEU A 100 8.68 13.94 -14.51
C LEU A 100 9.61 14.73 -15.44
N PRO A 101 10.94 14.65 -15.24
CA PRO A 101 11.65 13.83 -14.23
C PRO A 101 11.88 14.53 -12.88
N ASP A 102 11.42 15.77 -12.69
CA ASP A 102 11.80 16.63 -11.56
C ASP A 102 10.93 16.46 -10.30
N PHE A 103 9.86 15.68 -10.37
CA PHE A 103 8.91 15.42 -9.27
C PHE A 103 8.28 16.70 -8.71
N LYS A 104 8.12 17.75 -9.52
CA LYS A 104 7.42 18.96 -9.06
C LYS A 104 5.94 18.66 -8.90
N HIS A 105 5.39 18.96 -7.72
CA HIS A 105 3.95 18.83 -7.45
C HIS A 105 3.14 19.69 -8.43
N ILE A 106 2.11 19.08 -9.03
CA ILE A 106 1.19 19.74 -9.97
C ILE A 106 -0.13 20.02 -9.26
N GLU A 107 -0.78 19.00 -8.73
CA GLU A 107 -2.08 19.09 -8.07
C GLU A 107 -2.34 17.92 -7.12
N THR A 108 -3.21 18.14 -6.15
CA THR A 108 -3.77 17.12 -5.25
C THR A 108 -5.28 17.19 -5.33
N HIS A 109 -5.93 16.06 -5.57
CA HIS A 109 -7.39 15.94 -5.59
C HIS A 109 -7.87 14.86 -4.63
N LYS A 110 -8.88 15.17 -3.83
CA LYS A 110 -9.63 14.15 -3.10
C LYS A 110 -10.36 13.25 -4.08
N VAL A 111 -10.24 11.93 -3.93
CA VAL A 111 -10.98 10.99 -4.75
C VAL A 111 -12.48 11.12 -4.44
N ALA A 112 -13.29 11.26 -5.49
CA ALA A 112 -14.70 11.59 -5.41
C ALA A 112 -15.60 10.39 -5.08
N PHE A 113 -15.38 9.77 -3.92
CA PHE A 113 -16.33 8.87 -3.28
C PHE A 113 -16.42 9.14 -1.78
N ASP A 114 -17.52 8.72 -1.17
CA ASP A 114 -17.73 8.86 0.28
C ASP A 114 -16.93 7.76 1.01
N TYR A 115 -15.70 8.07 1.40
CA TYR A 115 -14.84 7.11 2.11
C TYR A 115 -15.47 6.65 3.43
N ALA A 116 -16.11 7.54 4.20
CA ALA A 116 -16.73 7.21 5.48
C ALA A 116 -17.84 6.16 5.35
N LYS A 117 -18.58 6.15 4.23
CA LYS A 117 -19.62 5.14 3.97
C LYS A 117 -19.11 3.85 3.36
N ASN A 118 -18.03 3.90 2.58
CA ASN A 118 -17.59 2.76 1.77
C ASN A 118 -16.39 2.02 2.36
N GLN A 119 -15.45 2.75 2.95
CA GLN A 119 -14.24 2.23 3.62
C GLN A 119 -13.48 1.23 2.74
N ILE A 120 -13.25 1.62 1.49
CA ILE A 120 -12.39 0.90 0.55
C ILE A 120 -11.14 1.73 0.34
N ASP A 121 -9.99 1.13 0.61
CA ASP A 121 -8.66 1.73 0.55
C ASP A 121 -8.14 1.71 -0.91
N PHE A 122 -8.90 2.36 -1.80
CA PHE A 122 -8.57 2.41 -3.23
C PHE A 122 -7.21 3.09 -3.46
N GLY A 123 -6.46 2.53 -4.41
CA GLY A 123 -5.12 3.01 -4.74
C GLY A 123 -4.00 2.17 -4.12
N ASN A 124 -4.31 1.17 -3.28
CA ASN A 124 -3.33 0.23 -2.75
C ASN A 124 -2.60 -0.55 -3.86
N CYS A 125 -3.28 -0.81 -4.97
CA CYS A 125 -2.65 -1.29 -6.20
C CYS A 125 -3.30 -0.62 -7.42
N VAL A 126 -2.49 -0.14 -8.35
CA VAL A 126 -2.92 0.49 -9.60
C VAL A 126 -2.25 -0.22 -10.77
N MET A 127 -3.00 -0.47 -11.85
CA MET A 127 -2.48 -1.11 -13.05
C MET A 127 -3.10 -0.47 -14.29
N VAL A 128 -2.26 -0.01 -15.21
CA VAL A 128 -2.70 0.39 -16.56
C VAL A 128 -2.70 -0.86 -17.43
N ASP A 129 -3.86 -1.22 -17.99
CA ASP A 129 -3.99 -2.32 -18.95
C ASP A 129 -5.12 -2.03 -19.96
N GLY A 130 -4.79 -2.14 -21.24
CA GLY A 130 -5.67 -1.74 -22.33
C GLY A 130 -6.08 -0.27 -22.23
N ASP A 131 -7.37 -0.01 -22.35
CA ASP A 131 -7.94 1.34 -22.30
C ASP A 131 -8.21 1.85 -20.88
N TYR A 132 -7.79 1.13 -19.84
CA TYR A 132 -8.19 1.43 -18.46
C TYR A 132 -7.01 1.55 -17.50
N VAL A 133 -7.21 2.40 -16.50
CA VAL A 133 -6.50 2.35 -15.23
C VAL A 133 -7.38 1.59 -14.25
N TYR A 134 -6.92 0.41 -13.82
CA TYR A 134 -7.54 -0.35 -12.74
C TYR A 134 -7.00 0.13 -11.40
N ILE A 135 -7.90 0.35 -10.46
CA ILE A 135 -7.62 0.93 -9.15
C ILE A 135 -8.20 -0.03 -8.12
N PHE A 136 -7.33 -0.79 -7.48
CA PHE A 136 -7.68 -1.79 -6.50
C PHE A 136 -7.52 -1.22 -5.09
N GLY A 137 -8.35 -1.69 -4.18
CA GLY A 137 -8.29 -1.31 -2.78
C GLY A 137 -8.80 -2.40 -1.87
N THR A 138 -8.36 -2.40 -0.62
CA THR A 138 -8.83 -3.34 0.41
C THR A 138 -10.03 -2.79 1.16
N LYS A 139 -10.94 -3.68 1.54
CA LYS A 139 -12.02 -3.39 2.47
C LYS A 139 -12.03 -4.41 3.59
N ASN A 140 -12.18 -3.90 4.80
CA ASN A 140 -12.15 -4.70 6.01
C ASN A 140 -13.56 -5.12 6.40
N TYR A 141 -13.82 -6.41 6.33
CA TYR A 141 -15.02 -7.07 6.84
C TYR A 141 -14.70 -7.76 8.17
N PRO A 142 -15.72 -8.14 8.97
CA PRO A 142 -15.50 -8.94 10.17
C PRO A 142 -14.68 -10.21 9.86
N GLY A 143 -13.46 -10.27 10.39
CA GLY A 143 -12.57 -11.43 10.25
C GLY A 143 -11.83 -11.59 8.92
N ILE A 144 -12.10 -10.76 7.91
CA ILE A 144 -11.47 -10.89 6.58
C ILE A 144 -11.33 -9.54 5.87
N SER A 145 -10.18 -9.30 5.24
CA SER A 145 -10.00 -8.18 4.32
C SER A 145 -10.06 -8.68 2.88
N LYS A 146 -10.80 -7.98 2.02
CA LYS A 146 -11.03 -8.37 0.63
C LYS A 146 -10.72 -7.23 -0.33
N ILE A 147 -10.33 -7.57 -1.55
CA ILE A 147 -10.00 -6.59 -2.59
C ILE A 147 -11.25 -6.19 -3.35
N HIS A 148 -11.47 -4.89 -3.53
CA HIS A 148 -12.40 -4.32 -4.49
C HIS A 148 -11.64 -3.68 -5.64
N VAL A 149 -12.31 -3.53 -6.77
CA VAL A 149 -11.73 -2.94 -7.99
C VAL A 149 -12.66 -1.90 -8.58
N ALA A 150 -12.06 -0.75 -8.87
CA ALA A 150 -12.60 0.31 -9.69
C ALA A 150 -11.76 0.44 -10.96
N ARG A 151 -12.28 1.12 -11.98
CA ARG A 151 -11.51 1.52 -13.15
C ARG A 151 -11.96 2.86 -13.71
N VAL A 152 -11.08 3.49 -14.45
CA VAL A 152 -11.34 4.70 -15.24
C VAL A 152 -10.62 4.59 -16.57
N LEU A 153 -11.16 5.21 -17.62
CA LEU A 153 -10.50 5.21 -18.92
C LEU A 153 -9.11 5.87 -18.83
N PHE A 154 -8.09 5.22 -19.37
CA PHE A 154 -6.73 5.74 -19.41
C PHE A 154 -6.63 7.04 -20.22
N ASN A 155 -7.48 7.21 -21.23
CA ASN A 155 -7.57 8.45 -22.00
C ASN A 155 -8.30 9.60 -21.27
N SER A 156 -8.89 9.35 -20.09
CA SER A 156 -9.55 10.38 -19.28
C SER A 156 -8.61 11.54 -18.95
N LYS A 157 -9.18 12.73 -18.79
CA LYS A 157 -8.48 13.90 -18.24
C LYS A 157 -8.58 13.96 -16.71
N ILE A 158 -9.45 13.16 -16.12
CA ILE A 158 -9.74 13.16 -14.68
C ILE A 158 -9.65 11.72 -14.17
N PHE A 159 -8.77 11.49 -13.20
CA PHE A 159 -8.49 10.16 -12.64
C PHE A 159 -8.96 9.97 -11.19
N TYR A 160 -9.43 11.04 -10.53
CA TYR A 160 -9.90 11.00 -9.15
C TYR A 160 -11.44 10.91 -9.02
N ASN A 161 -12.18 10.76 -10.13
CA ASN A 161 -13.64 10.64 -10.13
C ASN A 161 -14.14 9.82 -11.33
N ASN A 162 -15.47 9.68 -11.45
CA ASN A 162 -16.13 8.99 -12.56
C ASN A 162 -15.64 7.54 -12.75
N TRP A 163 -15.34 6.87 -11.65
CA TRP A 163 -14.93 5.48 -11.67
C TRP A 163 -16.12 4.56 -11.91
N GLU A 164 -15.85 3.47 -12.61
CA GLU A 164 -16.73 2.31 -12.65
C GLU A 164 -16.22 1.28 -11.64
N TYR A 165 -17.12 0.67 -10.89
CA TYR A 165 -16.85 -0.36 -9.89
C TYR A 165 -17.35 -1.70 -10.41
N PHE A 166 -16.60 -2.77 -10.14
CA PHE A 166 -17.03 -4.10 -10.57
C PHE A 166 -18.06 -4.68 -9.60
N ASN A 167 -19.21 -5.14 -10.12
CA ASN A 167 -20.30 -5.70 -9.32
C ASN A 167 -20.35 -7.24 -9.30
N GLY A 168 -19.36 -7.90 -9.94
CA GLY A 168 -19.28 -9.36 -10.07
C GLY A 168 -19.49 -9.84 -11.50
N ASP A 169 -20.30 -9.09 -12.26
CA ASP A 169 -20.67 -9.42 -13.63
C ASP A 169 -20.29 -8.31 -14.62
N GLU A 170 -20.62 -7.07 -14.26
CA GLU A 170 -20.45 -5.87 -15.09
C GLU A 170 -19.86 -4.69 -14.30
N TRP A 171 -19.62 -3.59 -15.01
CA TRP A 171 -19.11 -2.35 -14.47
C TRP A 171 -20.25 -1.37 -14.20
N THR A 172 -20.26 -0.75 -13.02
CA THR A 172 -21.33 0.15 -12.59
C THR A 172 -20.77 1.41 -11.95
N THR A 173 -21.47 2.53 -12.05
CA THR A 173 -21.05 3.79 -11.40
C THR A 173 -21.47 3.88 -9.93
N ASP A 174 -22.25 2.92 -9.42
CA ASP A 174 -22.68 2.88 -8.02
C ASP A 174 -21.72 2.01 -7.17
N ILE A 175 -20.86 2.67 -6.40
CA ILE A 175 -19.90 2.02 -5.50
C ILE A 175 -20.54 1.03 -4.53
N LYS A 176 -21.81 1.23 -4.14
CA LYS A 176 -22.51 0.32 -3.20
C LYS A 176 -22.75 -1.06 -3.78
N LYS A 177 -22.73 -1.19 -5.11
CA LYS A 177 -22.86 -2.46 -5.82
C LYS A 177 -21.51 -3.15 -6.01
N SER A 178 -20.40 -2.53 -5.62
CA SER A 178 -19.09 -3.15 -5.72
C SER A 178 -19.04 -4.43 -4.89
N VAL A 179 -18.61 -5.51 -5.51
CA VAL A 179 -18.36 -6.79 -4.82
C VAL A 179 -16.85 -7.05 -4.79
N PRO A 180 -16.36 -7.72 -3.73
CA PRO A 180 -14.95 -8.06 -3.66
C PRO A 180 -14.58 -9.18 -4.64
N ILE A 181 -13.30 -9.21 -5.03
CA ILE A 181 -12.68 -10.36 -5.68
C ILE A 181 -12.76 -11.55 -4.72
N ASP A 182 -13.23 -12.69 -5.23
CA ASP A 182 -13.33 -13.90 -4.43
C ASP A 182 -11.95 -14.54 -4.22
N LEU A 183 -11.55 -14.61 -2.95
CA LEU A 183 -10.29 -15.15 -2.47
C LEU A 183 -10.57 -15.88 -1.15
N ASP A 184 -9.81 -16.94 -0.91
CA ASP A 184 -9.90 -17.82 0.26
C ASP A 184 -9.01 -17.38 1.44
N ILE A 185 -8.40 -16.19 1.35
CA ILE A 185 -7.57 -15.61 2.41
C ILE A 185 -7.96 -14.16 2.69
N SER A 186 -7.55 -13.68 3.88
CA SER A 186 -7.58 -12.27 4.23
C SER A 186 -6.38 -11.55 3.62
N VAL A 187 -6.62 -10.59 2.74
CA VAL A 187 -5.59 -9.89 1.95
C VAL A 187 -4.90 -8.82 2.79
N SER A 188 -3.58 -8.68 2.62
CA SER A 188 -2.82 -7.59 3.23
C SER A 188 -3.20 -6.23 2.63
N GLU A 189 -2.89 -5.14 3.34
CA GLU A 189 -3.18 -3.79 2.87
C GLU A 189 -2.40 -3.48 1.57
N GLN A 190 -1.13 -3.91 1.52
CA GLN A 190 -0.35 -3.91 0.29
C GLN A 190 -0.36 -5.28 -0.36
N PHE A 191 -0.72 -5.28 -1.64
CA PHE A 191 -0.73 -6.42 -2.54
C PHE A 191 -0.41 -5.93 -3.95
N SER A 192 -0.21 -6.85 -4.89
CA SER A 192 0.04 -6.50 -6.29
C SER A 192 -0.84 -7.31 -7.22
N ILE A 193 -1.44 -6.63 -8.19
CA ILE A 193 -2.06 -7.25 -9.37
C ILE A 193 -1.36 -6.69 -10.59
N PHE A 194 -0.78 -7.57 -11.41
CA PHE A 194 -0.02 -7.17 -12.59
C PHE A 194 -0.17 -8.20 -13.71
N LYS A 195 0.00 -7.74 -14.94
CA LYS A 195 0.03 -8.62 -16.11
C LYS A 195 1.43 -9.18 -16.33
N TYR A 196 1.53 -10.48 -16.54
CA TYR A 196 2.74 -11.14 -17.00
C TYR A 196 2.39 -12.09 -18.14
N LYS A 197 2.88 -11.79 -19.35
CA LYS A 197 2.47 -12.46 -20.59
C LYS A 197 0.94 -12.35 -20.74
N GLU A 198 0.24 -13.47 -20.91
CA GLU A 198 -1.21 -13.52 -21.10
C GLU A 198 -2.02 -13.70 -19.80
N GLN A 199 -1.36 -13.65 -18.64
CA GLN A 199 -2.02 -13.88 -17.34
C GLN A 199 -1.89 -12.68 -16.41
N TYR A 200 -2.88 -12.49 -15.56
CA TYR A 200 -2.82 -11.56 -14.43
C TYR A 200 -2.40 -12.33 -13.18
N VAL A 201 -1.39 -11.84 -12.50
CA VAL A 201 -0.89 -12.41 -11.24
C VAL A 201 -1.35 -11.51 -10.11
N LEU A 202 -1.98 -12.09 -9.10
CA LEU A 202 -2.18 -11.47 -7.79
C LEU A 202 -1.12 -12.01 -6.84
N LEU A 203 -0.40 -11.13 -6.15
CA LEU A 203 0.52 -11.45 -5.06
C LEU A 203 0.09 -10.73 -3.79
N THR A 204 -0.04 -11.47 -2.68
CA THR A 204 -0.39 -10.90 -1.38
C THR A 204 0.23 -11.72 -0.25
N GLN A 205 0.52 -11.08 0.87
CA GLN A 205 0.70 -11.76 2.15
C GLN A 205 -0.66 -11.93 2.84
N GLU A 206 -0.83 -12.97 3.66
CA GLU A 206 -1.97 -13.03 4.58
C GLU A 206 -1.94 -11.85 5.57
N ARG A 207 -3.07 -11.17 5.77
CA ARG A 207 -3.11 -9.93 6.56
C ARG A 207 -2.58 -10.06 7.98
N SER A 208 -2.83 -11.21 8.61
CA SER A 208 -2.40 -11.53 9.97
C SER A 208 -1.53 -12.79 10.00
N GLY A 209 -0.93 -13.14 8.87
CA GLY A 209 -0.11 -14.35 8.70
C GLY A 209 1.27 -14.03 8.12
N THR A 210 2.11 -15.07 8.05
CA THR A 210 3.48 -14.99 7.55
C THR A 210 3.64 -15.60 6.16
N ASP A 211 2.55 -16.09 5.57
CA ASP A 211 2.57 -16.72 4.26
C ASP A 211 2.27 -15.72 3.13
N ILE A 212 3.06 -15.82 2.07
CA ILE A 212 2.91 -15.06 0.83
C ILE A 212 2.35 -16.01 -0.23
N TYR A 213 1.23 -15.60 -0.82
CA TYR A 213 0.51 -16.36 -1.84
C TYR A 213 0.48 -15.62 -3.16
N THR A 214 0.38 -16.41 -4.24
CA THR A 214 -0.01 -15.91 -5.55
C THR A 214 -1.23 -16.62 -6.09
N TYR A 215 -1.97 -15.92 -6.93
CA TYR A 215 -3.08 -16.44 -7.74
C TYR A 215 -2.90 -15.95 -9.17
N ILE A 216 -3.54 -16.62 -10.12
CA ILE A 216 -3.57 -16.19 -11.53
C ILE A 216 -5.00 -16.04 -12.03
N SER A 217 -5.20 -15.19 -13.02
CA SER A 217 -6.48 -15.03 -13.72
C SER A 217 -6.25 -14.67 -15.19
N GLU A 218 -7.28 -14.89 -16.01
CA GLU A 218 -7.38 -14.36 -17.37
C GLU A 218 -7.90 -12.91 -17.40
N LYS A 219 -8.38 -12.40 -16.26
CA LYS A 219 -8.91 -11.03 -16.10
C LYS A 219 -8.31 -10.38 -14.86
N PRO A 220 -8.03 -9.07 -14.88
CA PRO A 220 -7.37 -8.43 -13.74
C PRO A 220 -8.29 -8.24 -12.53
N TYR A 221 -9.61 -8.43 -12.68
CA TYR A 221 -10.61 -8.01 -11.72
C TYR A 221 -11.48 -9.15 -11.15
N LYS A 222 -11.30 -10.40 -11.60
CA LYS A 222 -12.09 -11.55 -11.10
C LYS A 222 -11.46 -12.89 -11.45
N ASP A 223 -12.10 -13.96 -10.98
CA ASP A 223 -11.80 -15.35 -11.36
C ASP A 223 -10.34 -15.72 -11.09
N PHE A 224 -9.78 -15.28 -9.95
CA PHE A 224 -8.43 -15.66 -9.54
C PHE A 224 -8.43 -17.11 -9.05
N TYR A 225 -7.55 -17.93 -9.62
CA TYR A 225 -7.42 -19.36 -9.33
C TYR A 225 -5.94 -19.74 -9.14
N ASN A 226 -5.68 -21.05 -8.95
CA ASN A 226 -4.34 -21.62 -8.79
C ASN A 226 -3.53 -20.93 -7.67
N LYS A 227 -4.09 -20.93 -6.46
CA LYS A 227 -3.40 -20.45 -5.26
C LYS A 227 -2.08 -21.21 -5.08
N LYS A 228 -0.96 -20.49 -5.00
CA LYS A 228 0.37 -21.03 -4.70
C LYS A 228 0.93 -20.33 -3.48
N LYS A 229 1.38 -21.08 -2.48
CA LYS A 229 2.23 -20.55 -1.41
C LYS A 229 3.63 -20.38 -1.96
N ILE A 230 4.11 -19.14 -2.05
CA ILE A 230 5.40 -18.80 -2.64
C ILE A 230 6.49 -18.73 -1.58
N TYR A 231 6.16 -18.22 -0.40
CA TYR A 231 7.12 -18.04 0.68
C TYR A 231 6.44 -18.01 2.04
N HIS A 232 7.19 -18.38 3.08
CA HIS A 232 6.82 -18.22 4.49
C HIS A 232 7.90 -17.37 5.15
N THR A 233 7.53 -16.18 5.66
CA THR A 233 8.48 -15.30 6.33
C THR A 233 8.85 -15.87 7.70
N GLN A 234 10.15 -15.98 7.97
CA GLN A 234 10.65 -16.61 9.20
C GLN A 234 10.87 -15.61 10.35
N ASP A 235 10.65 -14.31 10.13
CA ASP A 235 11.00 -13.23 11.07
C ASP A 235 10.34 -13.38 12.44
N ALA A 236 9.03 -13.63 12.46
CA ALA A 236 8.28 -13.82 13.70
C ALA A 236 8.61 -15.15 14.41
N GLU A 237 8.99 -16.18 13.64
CA GLU A 237 9.35 -17.48 14.19
C GLU A 237 10.71 -17.44 14.87
N ASN A 238 11.68 -16.78 14.22
CA ASN A 238 13.06 -16.61 14.68
C ASN A 238 13.19 -15.63 15.85
N ASP A 239 12.21 -14.78 16.07
CA ASP A 239 12.17 -13.86 17.21
C ASP A 239 11.73 -14.58 18.49
N THR A 240 12.62 -14.59 19.48
CA THR A 240 12.37 -15.16 20.81
C THR A 240 11.50 -14.25 21.68
N THR A 241 11.43 -12.96 21.36
CA THR A 241 10.64 -11.97 22.13
C THR A 241 9.16 -11.97 21.73
N LYS A 242 8.82 -12.50 20.54
CA LYS A 242 7.48 -12.52 19.93
C LYS A 242 6.91 -11.12 19.65
N ASN A 243 7.79 -10.13 19.51
CA ASN A 243 7.43 -8.78 19.13
C ASN A 243 7.52 -8.55 17.62
N ILE A 244 8.40 -9.29 16.92
CA ILE A 244 8.62 -9.13 15.48
C ILE A 244 7.48 -9.74 14.68
N PHE A 245 7.07 -9.04 13.62
CA PHE A 245 6.13 -9.52 12.62
C PHE A 245 6.51 -9.03 11.22
N SER A 246 6.01 -9.73 10.21
CA SER A 246 6.13 -9.36 8.81
C SER A 246 4.77 -9.01 8.23
N TYR A 247 4.74 -8.22 7.16
CA TYR A 247 3.51 -7.77 6.49
C TYR A 247 3.83 -7.18 5.10
N ASN A 248 2.77 -6.89 4.33
CA ASN A 248 2.85 -6.07 3.11
C ASN A 248 3.81 -6.60 2.04
N ALA A 249 3.63 -7.87 1.63
CA ALA A 249 4.37 -8.37 0.48
C ALA A 249 3.97 -7.65 -0.82
N LEU A 250 4.96 -7.22 -1.61
CA LEU A 250 4.77 -6.41 -2.81
C LEU A 250 5.65 -6.93 -3.96
N ALA A 251 5.09 -7.02 -5.15
CA ALA A 251 5.78 -7.40 -6.38
C ALA A 251 6.43 -6.18 -7.05
N HIS A 252 7.72 -6.29 -7.40
CA HIS A 252 8.45 -5.26 -8.14
C HIS A 252 8.64 -5.68 -9.60
N VAL A 253 7.59 -5.48 -10.40
CA VAL A 253 7.52 -5.96 -11.80
C VAL A 253 8.59 -5.34 -12.71
N GLN A 254 9.00 -4.11 -12.42
CA GLN A 254 10.07 -3.40 -13.14
C GLN A 254 11.46 -4.04 -12.98
N TYR A 255 11.61 -4.95 -12.03
CA TYR A 255 12.85 -5.68 -11.77
C TYR A 255 12.75 -7.16 -12.10
N ILE A 256 11.73 -7.61 -12.85
CA ILE A 256 11.71 -8.98 -13.36
C ILE A 256 12.91 -9.17 -14.28
N GLU A 257 13.76 -10.13 -13.94
CA GLU A 257 14.98 -10.46 -14.67
C GLU A 257 15.18 -11.98 -14.61
N ASN A 258 15.62 -12.60 -15.70
CA ASN A 258 15.85 -14.05 -15.79
C ASN A 258 14.63 -14.91 -15.37
N ASP A 259 13.40 -14.48 -15.73
CA ASP A 259 12.15 -15.11 -15.30
C ASP A 259 11.99 -15.20 -13.76
N GLU A 260 12.58 -14.26 -13.01
CA GLU A 260 12.44 -14.15 -11.55
C GLU A 260 11.85 -12.80 -11.12
N LEU A 261 10.73 -12.84 -10.41
CA LEU A 261 10.10 -11.70 -9.79
C LEU A 261 10.85 -11.29 -8.51
N LEU A 262 11.16 -10.00 -8.39
CA LEU A 262 11.59 -9.44 -7.11
C LEU A 262 10.35 -9.15 -6.24
N VAL A 263 10.32 -9.73 -5.04
CA VAL A 263 9.26 -9.50 -4.05
C VAL A 263 9.88 -8.90 -2.81
N SER A 264 9.28 -7.86 -2.26
CA SER A 264 9.62 -7.35 -0.93
C SER A 264 8.53 -7.67 0.08
N TYR A 265 8.86 -7.69 1.36
CA TYR A 265 7.90 -7.59 2.46
C TYR A 265 8.52 -6.75 3.59
N CYS A 266 7.69 -6.18 4.45
CA CYS A 266 8.13 -5.37 5.58
C CYS A 266 8.30 -6.22 6.83
N VAL A 267 9.28 -5.87 7.66
CA VAL A 267 9.44 -6.36 9.04
C VAL A 267 9.23 -5.19 9.99
N ASN A 268 8.53 -5.43 11.10
CA ASN A 268 8.29 -4.43 12.14
C ASN A 268 8.21 -5.11 13.53
N SER A 269 8.29 -4.33 14.59
CA SER A 269 8.11 -4.76 15.97
C SER A 269 6.86 -4.16 16.60
N ARG A 270 6.18 -4.94 17.45
CA ARG A 270 5.12 -4.44 18.34
C ARG A 270 5.66 -3.59 19.49
N ARG A 271 6.97 -3.62 19.72
CA ARG A 271 7.65 -2.82 20.73
C ARG A 271 8.53 -1.81 20.02
N VAL A 272 8.11 -0.54 20.08
CA VAL A 272 8.80 0.60 19.46
C VAL A 272 10.31 0.58 19.74
N ARG A 273 10.71 0.27 20.98
CA ARG A 273 12.12 0.26 21.39
C ARG A 273 12.99 -0.71 20.57
N ASP A 274 12.43 -1.83 20.12
CA ASP A 274 13.20 -2.82 19.35
C ASP A 274 13.73 -2.22 18.04
N VAL A 275 13.01 -1.25 17.45
CA VAL A 275 13.42 -0.56 16.22
C VAL A 275 14.65 0.32 16.44
N PHE A 276 14.80 0.89 17.63
CA PHE A 276 15.96 1.70 18.01
C PHE A 276 17.16 0.84 18.44
N GLU A 277 16.89 -0.34 19.01
CA GLU A 277 17.94 -1.28 19.45
C GLU A 277 18.46 -2.15 18.30
N ASN A 278 17.62 -2.43 17.29
CA ASN A 278 17.95 -3.27 16.15
C ASN A 278 17.30 -2.75 14.85
N VAL A 279 18.11 -2.22 13.95
CA VAL A 279 17.65 -1.70 12.65
C VAL A 279 17.04 -2.78 11.73
N GLU A 280 17.32 -4.06 11.97
CA GLU A 280 16.69 -5.17 11.24
C GLU A 280 15.22 -5.36 11.63
N ALA A 281 14.78 -4.81 12.76
CA ALA A 281 13.41 -4.89 13.26
C ALA A 281 12.45 -3.91 12.56
N TYR A 282 12.93 -3.06 11.64
CA TYR A 282 12.09 -2.10 10.90
C TYR A 282 12.64 -1.82 9.50
N ARG A 283 12.59 -2.83 8.62
CA ARG A 283 13.03 -2.66 7.23
C ARG A 283 12.32 -3.61 6.27
N ALA A 284 12.41 -3.29 4.99
CA ALA A 284 12.02 -4.21 3.92
C ALA A 284 13.06 -5.33 3.78
N LYS A 285 12.57 -6.55 3.52
CA LYS A 285 13.36 -7.69 3.06
C LYS A 285 12.94 -8.07 1.65
N PHE A 286 13.85 -8.70 0.91
CA PHE A 286 13.65 -9.00 -0.50
C PHE A 286 13.96 -10.47 -0.79
N LEU A 287 13.20 -11.05 -1.71
CA LEU A 287 13.44 -12.38 -2.25
C LEU A 287 13.17 -12.41 -3.76
N ARG A 288 13.83 -13.35 -4.45
CA ARG A 288 13.59 -13.65 -5.86
C ARG A 288 12.69 -14.87 -5.98
N VAL A 289 11.60 -14.74 -6.72
CA VAL A 289 10.62 -15.80 -6.97
C VAL A 289 10.68 -16.18 -8.45
N PRO A 290 11.08 -17.42 -8.79
CA PRO A 290 10.96 -17.91 -10.14
C PRO A 290 9.51 -17.87 -10.63
N MET A 291 9.24 -17.24 -11.77
CA MET A 291 7.90 -17.12 -12.35
C MET A 291 7.24 -18.49 -12.58
N ARG A 292 8.04 -19.55 -12.79
CA ARG A 292 7.53 -20.93 -12.89
C ARG A 292 6.83 -21.44 -11.62
N MET A 293 7.10 -20.87 -10.44
CA MET A 293 6.40 -21.21 -9.19
C MET A 293 5.01 -20.57 -9.09
N ILE A 294 4.79 -19.51 -9.87
CA ILE A 294 3.54 -18.73 -9.91
C ILE A 294 2.61 -19.29 -11.00
N LEU A 295 3.16 -19.54 -12.20
CA LEU A 295 2.37 -19.86 -13.40
C LEU A 295 2.03 -21.35 -13.56
N LYS A 296 2.72 -22.25 -12.83
CA LYS A 296 2.52 -23.72 -12.90
C LYS A 296 1.86 -24.25 -11.64
#